data_AF-A0A2D1IQS4-F1
#
_entry.id   AF-A0A2D1IQS4-F1
#
_cell.length_a   1.000
_cell.length_b   1.000
_cell.length_c   1.000
_cell.angle_alpha   90.00
_cell.angle_beta   90.00
_cell.angle_gamma   90.00
#
_symmetry.space_group_name_H-M   'P 1'
#
loop_
_entity.id
_entity.type
_entity.pdbx_description
1 polymer ?
#
loop_
_entity_poly.entity_id
_entity_poly.type
_entity_poly.pdbx_seq_one_letter_code
_entity_poly.pdbx_strand_id
1 'polypeptide(L)'
;MPNSLKQQVVQLFQELQPQFNPQQKTVMVKVMNELLSQNDLLVELQHADQILQNCINAMTDNQRFKVGQQNCAQGLAHGWAFRTEQRKQLIARAQRIQGAASA
;
A
#
# COMPACT_ATOMS: atom_id res chain seq x y z
N MET A 1 -23.31 4.33 -5.28
CA MET A 1 -21.85 4.39 -5.08
C MET A 1 -21.37 5.68 -5.71
N PRO A 2 -20.57 6.52 -5.04
CA PRO A 2 -20.01 7.70 -5.68
C PRO A 2 -19.20 7.25 -6.91
N ASN A 3 -19.37 7.94 -8.03
CA ASN A 3 -18.65 7.64 -9.27
C ASN A 3 -17.15 7.57 -8.97
N SER A 4 -16.45 6.53 -9.45
CA SER A 4 -15.01 6.42 -9.27
C SER A 4 -14.32 7.64 -9.89
N LEU A 5 -13.13 8.02 -9.39
CA LEU A 5 -12.36 9.14 -9.94
C LEU A 5 -12.19 8.99 -11.46
N LYS A 6 -11.98 7.76 -11.92
CA LYS A 6 -11.96 7.36 -13.34
C LYS A 6 -13.23 7.75 -14.10
N GLN A 7 -14.41 7.46 -13.56
CA GLN A 7 -15.69 7.85 -14.17
C GLN A 7 -15.87 9.37 -14.21
N GLN A 8 -15.50 10.07 -13.14
CA GLN A 8 -15.61 11.53 -13.08
C GLN A 8 -14.69 12.23 -14.10
N VAL A 9 -13.45 11.74 -14.26
CA VAL A 9 -12.48 12.26 -15.23
C VAL A 9 -12.91 12.00 -16.67
N VAL A 10 -13.42 10.79 -16.96
CA VAL A 10 -13.95 10.45 -18.30
C VAL A 10 -15.14 11.33 -18.65
N GLN A 11 -16.03 11.57 -17.69
CA GLN A 11 -17.23 12.37 -17.89
C GLN A 11 -16.89 13.85 -18.12
N LEU A 12 -15.99 14.41 -17.32
CA LEU A 12 -15.46 15.77 -17.54
C LEU A 12 -14.80 15.92 -18.92
N PHE A 13 -14.08 14.89 -19.38
CA PHE A 13 -13.48 14.92 -20.71
C PHE A 13 -14.53 14.91 -21.83
N GLN A 14 -15.58 14.08 -21.71
CA GLN A 14 -16.68 14.05 -22.67
C GLN A 14 -17.38 15.42 -22.78
N GLU A 15 -17.50 16.14 -21.67
CA GLU A 15 -18.07 17.49 -21.63
C GLU A 15 -17.15 18.55 -22.29
N LEU A 16 -15.84 18.43 -22.13
CA LEU A 16 -14.87 19.41 -22.62
C LEU A 16 -14.38 19.14 -24.06
N GLN A 17 -14.40 17.88 -24.53
CA GLN A 17 -13.92 17.48 -25.86
C GLN A 17 -14.48 18.33 -27.03
N PRO A 18 -15.76 18.75 -27.06
CA PRO A 18 -16.31 19.54 -28.16
C PRO A 18 -15.65 20.92 -28.30
N GLN A 19 -15.11 21.47 -27.21
CA GLN A 19 -14.53 22.81 -27.15
C GLN A 19 -13.03 22.84 -27.50
N PHE A 20 -12.40 21.67 -27.61
CA PHE A 20 -10.97 21.56 -27.83
C PHE A 20 -10.59 21.53 -29.31
N ASN A 21 -9.51 22.24 -29.64
CA ASN A 21 -8.83 22.12 -30.92
C ASN A 21 -8.03 20.79 -31.02
N PRO A 22 -7.56 20.39 -32.21
CA PRO A 22 -6.86 19.11 -32.39
C PRO A 22 -5.61 18.93 -31.51
N GLN A 23 -4.82 19.99 -31.28
CA GLN A 23 -3.67 19.94 -30.37
C GLN A 23 -4.11 19.68 -28.93
N GLN A 24 -5.12 20.42 -28.46
CA GLN A 24 -5.66 20.28 -27.10
C GLN A 24 -6.25 18.89 -26.86
N LYS A 25 -6.94 18.32 -27.86
CA LYS A 25 -7.43 16.93 -27.81
C LYS A 25 -6.29 15.93 -27.63
N THR A 26 -5.21 16.10 -28.38
CA THR A 26 -4.03 15.21 -28.29
C THR A 26 -3.37 15.28 -26.92
N VAL A 27 -3.22 16.49 -26.35
CA VAL A 27 -2.65 16.66 -25.01
C VAL A 27 -3.56 16.03 -23.95
N MET A 28 -4.88 16.25 -24.04
CA MET A 28 -5.81 15.69 -23.07
C MET A 28 -5.89 14.17 -23.10
N VAL A 29 -5.80 13.54 -24.28
CA VAL A 29 -5.73 12.06 -24.36
C VAL A 29 -4.49 11.54 -23.64
N LYS A 30 -3.33 12.19 -23.81
CA LYS A 30 -2.10 11.79 -23.08
C LYS A 30 -2.26 11.95 -21.57
N VAL A 31 -2.80 13.09 -21.13
CA VAL A 31 -3.04 13.37 -19.70
C VAL A 31 -4.02 12.36 -19.10
N MET A 32 -5.10 12.01 -19.81
CA MET A 32 -6.04 10.99 -19.35
C MET A 32 -5.38 9.61 -19.25
N ASN A 33 -4.62 9.19 -20.25
CA ASN A 33 -3.95 7.89 -20.21
C ASN A 33 -3.01 7.79 -19.00
N GLU A 34 -2.27 8.86 -18.69
CA GLU A 34 -1.38 8.94 -17.54
C GLU A 34 -2.15 8.95 -16.20
N LEU A 35 -3.25 9.72 -16.11
CA LEU A 35 -4.08 9.73 -14.90
C LEU A 35 -4.75 8.39 -14.65
N LEU A 36 -5.23 7.73 -15.70
CA LEU A 36 -5.86 6.42 -15.61
C LEU A 36 -4.85 5.34 -15.22
N SER A 37 -3.64 5.36 -15.78
CA SER A 37 -2.59 4.41 -15.40
C SER A 37 -2.16 4.59 -13.94
N GLN A 38 -2.04 5.82 -13.45
CA GLN A 38 -1.73 6.11 -12.05
C GLN A 38 -2.85 5.65 -11.10
N ASN A 39 -4.12 5.82 -11.49
CA ASN A 39 -5.24 5.33 -10.70
C ASN A 39 -5.25 3.79 -10.63
N ASP A 40 -5.02 3.12 -11.76
CA ASP A 40 -4.98 1.66 -11.81
C ASP A 40 -3.78 1.13 -10.97
N LEU A 41 -2.62 1.77 -11.06
CA LEU A 41 -1.46 1.49 -10.20
C LEU A 41 -1.76 1.67 -8.71
N LEU A 42 -2.47 2.75 -8.33
CA LEU A 42 -2.86 2.98 -6.94
C LEU A 42 -3.76 1.85 -6.42
N VAL A 43 -4.71 1.39 -7.22
CA VAL A 43 -5.59 0.27 -6.87
C VAL A 43 -4.78 -1.02 -6.69
N GLU A 44 -3.84 -1.31 -7.59
CA GLU A 44 -2.95 -2.46 -7.46
C GLU A 44 -2.10 -2.40 -6.17
N LEU A 45 -1.56 -1.23 -5.84
CA LEU A 45 -0.80 -1.02 -4.60
C LEU A 45 -1.67 -1.20 -3.35
N GLN A 46 -2.92 -0.73 -3.37
CA GLN A 46 -3.87 -0.92 -2.27
C GLN A 46 -4.23 -2.41 -2.09
N HIS A 47 -4.45 -3.13 -3.18
CA HIS A 47 -4.67 -4.58 -3.12
C HIS A 47 -3.44 -5.32 -2.61
N ALA A 48 -2.24 -4.95 -3.08
CA ALA A 48 -0.99 -5.54 -2.61
C ALA A 48 -0.81 -5.31 -1.09
N ASP A 49 -1.05 -4.10 -0.60
CA ASP A 49 -1.01 -3.80 0.84
C ASP A 49 -2.03 -4.65 1.61
N GLN A 50 -3.27 -4.76 1.14
CA GLN A 50 -4.28 -5.59 1.79
C GLN A 50 -3.89 -7.07 1.85
N ILE A 51 -3.31 -7.61 0.78
CA ILE A 51 -2.79 -8.98 0.74
C ILE A 51 -1.67 -9.14 1.78
N LEU A 52 -0.73 -8.20 1.84
CA LEU A 52 0.35 -8.22 2.81
C LEU A 52 -0.18 -8.17 4.26
N GLN A 53 -1.15 -7.31 4.55
CA GLN A 53 -1.79 -7.26 5.86
C GLN A 53 -2.49 -8.57 6.22
N ASN A 54 -3.19 -9.19 5.27
CA ASN A 54 -3.84 -10.48 5.48
C ASN A 54 -2.82 -11.59 5.75
N CYS A 55 -1.71 -11.63 5.00
CA CYS A 55 -0.61 -12.56 5.25
C CYS A 55 0.01 -12.34 6.63
N ILE A 56 0.25 -11.09 7.02
CA ILE A 56 0.75 -10.75 8.35
C ILE A 56 -0.22 -11.25 9.43
N ASN A 57 -1.52 -10.96 9.28
CA ASN A 57 -2.54 -11.34 10.23
C ASN A 57 -2.70 -12.86 10.37
N ALA A 58 -2.49 -13.61 9.29
CA ALA A 58 -2.51 -15.07 9.30
C ALA A 58 -1.25 -15.72 9.88
N MET A 59 -0.12 -14.99 9.98
CA MET A 59 1.11 -15.53 10.55
C MET A 59 1.04 -15.64 12.08
N THR A 60 1.49 -16.79 12.58
CA THR A 60 1.80 -17.00 14.00
C THR A 60 2.98 -16.14 14.44
N ASP A 61 3.10 -15.90 15.74
CA ASP A 61 4.19 -15.11 16.33
C ASP A 61 5.59 -15.64 15.94
N ASN A 62 5.76 -16.96 15.87
CA ASN A 62 7.03 -17.57 15.48
C ASN A 62 7.35 -17.33 13.98
N GLN A 63 6.34 -17.38 13.11
CA GLN A 63 6.51 -17.07 11.69
C GLN A 63 6.86 -15.59 11.49
N ARG A 64 6.18 -14.69 12.22
CA ARG A 64 6.48 -13.25 12.21
C ARG A 64 7.92 -12.97 12.67
N PHE A 65 8.38 -13.65 13.72
CA PHE A 65 9.74 -13.54 14.22
C PHE A 65 10.79 -13.96 13.18
N LYS A 66 10.59 -15.10 12.50
CA LYS A 66 11.49 -15.58 11.43
C LYS A 66 11.58 -14.62 10.24
N VAL A 67 10.45 -14.08 9.79
CA VAL A 67 10.41 -13.06 8.73
C VAL A 67 11.17 -11.80 9.18
N GLY A 68 11.01 -11.38 10.43
CA GLY A 68 11.77 -10.27 11.01
C GLY A 68 13.29 -10.50 11.01
N GLN A 69 13.75 -11.71 11.33
CA GLN A 69 15.17 -12.06 11.25
C GLN A 69 15.71 -12.01 9.82
N GLN A 70 14.95 -12.53 8.85
CA GLN A 70 15.34 -12.50 7.43
C GLN A 70 15.43 -11.08 6.89
N ASN A 71 14.46 -10.23 7.20
CA ASN A 71 14.47 -8.82 6.78
C ASN A 71 15.68 -8.06 7.35
N CYS A 72 16.02 -8.34 8.61
CA CYS A 72 17.22 -7.76 9.24
C CYS A 72 18.51 -8.18 8.53
N ALA A 73 18.62 -9.46 8.15
CA ALA A 73 19.80 -9.98 7.44
C ALA A 73 19.97 -9.37 6.03
N GLN A 74 18.88 -8.91 5.42
CA GLN A 74 18.89 -8.29 4.09
C GLN A 74 19.01 -6.76 4.12
N GLY A 75 19.19 -6.15 5.30
CA GLY A 75 19.29 -4.69 5.42
C GLY A 75 17.99 -3.94 5.06
N LEU A 76 16.86 -4.66 4.98
CA LEU A 76 15.56 -4.06 4.73
C LEU A 76 15.11 -3.30 5.97
N ALA A 77 14.73 -2.04 5.79
CA ALA A 77 14.27 -1.19 6.89
C ALA A 77 13.14 -1.89 7.66
N HIS A 78 13.20 -1.84 8.99
CA HIS A 78 12.21 -2.42 9.91
C HIS A 78 10.75 -1.96 9.65
N GLY A 79 10.51 -1.04 8.71
CA GLY A 79 9.20 -0.57 8.30
C GLY A 79 8.28 -1.65 7.73
N TRP A 80 8.83 -2.73 7.16
CA TRP A 80 8.05 -3.93 6.80
C TRP A 80 7.79 -4.87 7.98
N ALA A 81 8.52 -4.68 9.08
CA ALA A 81 8.32 -5.40 10.32
C ALA A 81 7.31 -4.64 11.20
N PHE A 82 6.03 -4.87 10.94
CA PHE A 82 4.95 -4.83 11.94
C PHE A 82 4.72 -3.50 12.68
N ARG A 83 3.76 -2.70 12.20
CA ARG A 83 3.07 -1.71 13.04
C ARG A 83 1.76 -2.29 13.55
N THR A 84 1.72 -2.65 14.82
CA THR A 84 0.59 -2.49 15.75
C THR A 84 1.14 -2.63 17.18
N GLU A 85 0.54 -1.92 18.14
CA GLU A 85 0.93 -1.95 19.57
C GLU A 85 1.00 -3.37 20.16
N GLN A 86 0.23 -4.31 19.62
CA GLN A 86 0.29 -5.74 19.95
C GLN A 86 1.69 -6.35 19.76
N ARG A 87 2.49 -5.89 18.80
CA ARG A 87 3.86 -6.38 18.59
C ARG A 87 4.81 -5.88 19.68
N LYS A 88 4.68 -4.63 20.14
CA LYS A 88 5.45 -4.10 21.28
C LYS A 88 5.12 -4.90 22.54
N GLN A 89 3.84 -5.21 22.75
CA GLN A 89 3.38 -6.01 23.88
C GLN A 89 3.91 -7.45 23.82
N LEU A 90 3.93 -8.07 22.63
CA LEU A 90 4.44 -9.42 22.43
C LEU A 90 5.96 -9.49 22.68
N ILE A 91 6.73 -8.55 22.13
CA ILE A 91 8.19 -8.46 22.37
C ILE A 91 8.47 -8.21 23.85
N ALA A 92 7.79 -7.26 24.47
CA ALA A 92 7.94 -6.97 25.91
C ALA A 92 7.54 -8.15 26.79
N ARG A 93 6.59 -8.99 26.35
CA ARG A 93 6.22 -10.23 27.04
C ARG A 93 7.29 -11.31 26.85
N ALA A 94 7.80 -11.49 25.64
CA ALA A 94 8.87 -12.45 25.35
C ALA A 94 10.17 -12.13 26.11
N GLN A 95 10.55 -10.85 26.18
CA GLN A 95 11.69 -10.38 26.97
C GLN A 95 11.53 -10.69 28.45
N ARG A 96 10.34 -10.46 29.02
CA ARG A 96 10.02 -10.83 30.41
C ARG A 96 10.12 -12.35 30.65
N ILE A 97 9.61 -13.17 29.74
CA ILE A 97 9.65 -14.64 29.86
C ILE A 97 11.09 -15.17 29.74
N GLN A 98 11.92 -14.55 28.90
CA GLN A 98 13.32 -14.94 28.71
C GLN A 98 14.26 -14.39 29.81
N GLY A 99 13.73 -13.71 30.83
CA GLY A 99 14.54 -13.14 31.91
C GLY A 99 15.32 -11.89 31.51
N ALA A 100 15.08 -11.33 30.33
CA ALA A 100 15.62 -10.03 29.91
C ALA A 100 14.76 -8.90 30.49
N ALA A 101 14.69 -8.82 31.82
CA ALA A 101 14.19 -7.66 32.53
C ALA A 101 15.38 -6.97 33.21
N SER A 102 15.72 -5.79 32.70
CA SER A 102 16.53 -4.75 33.35
C SER A 102 17.91 -5.17 33.87
N ALA A 103 18.93 -4.90 33.06
CA ALA A 103 20.12 -4.17 33.50
C ALA A 103 20.14 -2.83 32.76
#